data_AF-A0A358PIB6-F1
#
_entry.id   AF-A0A358PIB6-F1
#
_cell.length_a   1.000
_cell.length_b   1.000
_cell.length_c   1.000
_cell.angle_alpha   90.00
_cell.angle_beta   90.00
_cell.angle_gamma   90.00
#
_symmetry.space_group_name_H-M   'P 1'
#
loop_
_entity.id
_entity.type
_entity.pdbx_description
1 polymer ?
#
loop_
_entity_poly.entity_id
_entity_poly.type
_entity_poly.pdbx_seq_one_letter_code
_entity_poly.pdbx_strand_id
1 'polypeptide(L)'
;MTKAIGIKVKKAEGEHDLGASKFFGTPTLPSGMAEAFKDTEIFFCQIRCRDIAEAGLIAENDERIPHSGYLYVFLDTAEYPYRARVLHCAEEPAIAMDDFNAEVAGAEHLTDDWLMEFSPAEETAEGIRLLGLPTDWPYAEEPPRVFMQFDPLASEMGFRDSIDGYCLLLFGRDDYDVRNISYTEERS
;
A
#
# COMPACT_ATOMS: atom_id res chain seq x y z
N MET A 1 11.17 20.78 -0.70
CA MET A 1 10.30 20.16 0.32
C MET A 1 9.82 18.87 -0.28
N THR A 2 10.09 17.76 0.40
CA THR A 2 9.54 16.50 -0.04
C THR A 2 8.05 16.54 0.31
N LYS A 3 7.18 15.97 -0.52
CA LYS A 3 5.74 16.00 -0.28
C LYS A 3 5.29 14.57 -0.05
N ALA A 4 4.34 14.38 0.86
CA ALA A 4 3.61 13.13 0.94
C ALA A 4 2.44 13.16 -0.05
N ILE A 5 1.90 11.98 -0.32
CA ILE A 5 0.74 11.80 -1.19
C ILE A 5 -0.36 11.20 -0.33
N GLY A 6 -1.33 12.04 0.06
CA GLY A 6 -2.48 11.61 0.84
C GLY A 6 -3.39 10.71 0.03
N ILE A 7 -3.93 9.67 0.66
CA ILE A 7 -4.87 8.73 0.06
C ILE A 7 -6.21 8.86 0.78
N LYS A 8 -7.26 9.13 0.00
CA LYS A 8 -8.64 8.89 0.44
C LYS A 8 -9.12 7.59 -0.18
N VAL A 9 -10.00 6.90 0.54
CA VAL A 9 -10.53 5.61 0.11
C VAL A 9 -12.05 5.66 0.04
N LYS A 10 -12.59 4.91 -0.92
CA LYS A 10 -14.02 4.67 -1.04
C LYS A 10 -14.26 3.20 -1.38
N LYS A 11 -15.20 2.56 -0.69
CA LYS A 11 -15.65 1.21 -1.04
C LYS A 11 -16.18 1.19 -2.48
N ALA A 12 -15.73 0.22 -3.27
CA ALA A 12 -16.23 0.04 -4.62
C ALA A 12 -17.70 -0.43 -4.59
N GLU A 13 -18.54 0.17 -5.41
CA GLU A 13 -19.95 -0.19 -5.56
C GLU A 13 -20.22 -0.51 -7.04
N GLY A 14 -20.69 -1.72 -7.33
CA GLY A 14 -20.98 -2.15 -8.69
C GLY A 14 -19.73 -2.32 -9.57
N GLU A 15 -19.94 -2.18 -10.88
CA GLU A 15 -18.87 -2.31 -11.88
C GLU A 15 -17.88 -1.15 -11.77
N HIS A 16 -16.59 -1.49 -11.67
CA HIS A 16 -15.50 -0.54 -11.57
C HIS A 16 -14.25 -1.09 -12.28
N ASP A 17 -13.26 -0.23 -12.50
CA ASP A 17 -11.98 -0.62 -13.08
C ASP A 17 -11.19 -1.48 -12.08
N LEU A 18 -11.07 -2.79 -12.35
CA LEU A 18 -10.35 -3.74 -11.49
C LEU A 18 -8.85 -3.41 -11.40
N GLY A 19 -8.30 -2.73 -12.40
CA GLY A 19 -6.93 -2.22 -12.40
C GLY A 19 -6.77 -0.88 -11.68
N ALA A 20 -7.80 -0.29 -11.08
CA ALA A 20 -7.66 0.95 -10.32
C ALA A 20 -6.74 0.76 -9.10
N SER A 21 -6.15 1.86 -8.61
CA SER A 21 -5.46 1.84 -7.32
C SER A 21 -6.45 1.50 -6.20
N LYS A 22 -6.14 0.48 -5.38
CA LYS A 22 -7.05 0.01 -4.34
C LYS A 22 -6.35 -0.72 -3.19
N PHE A 23 -6.94 -0.63 -2.01
CA PHE A 23 -6.64 -1.54 -0.89
C PHE A 23 -7.54 -2.76 -0.97
N PHE A 24 -6.98 -3.91 -0.59
CA PHE A 24 -7.68 -5.18 -0.39
C PHE A 24 -8.53 -5.62 -1.60
N GLY A 25 -9.37 -6.63 -1.39
CA GLY A 25 -10.25 -7.16 -2.42
C GLY A 25 -9.51 -8.00 -3.46
N THR A 26 -9.83 -7.78 -4.72
CA THR A 26 -9.41 -8.64 -5.83
C THR A 26 -8.20 -8.04 -6.55
N PRO A 27 -6.96 -8.49 -6.30
CA PRO A 27 -5.80 -7.99 -7.05
C PRO A 27 -5.97 -8.31 -8.54
N THR A 28 -5.65 -7.34 -9.38
CA THR A 28 -5.52 -7.57 -10.83
C THR A 28 -4.05 -7.52 -11.21
N LEU A 29 -3.53 -8.66 -11.66
CA LEU A 29 -2.10 -8.90 -11.81
C LEU A 29 -1.71 -9.12 -13.27
N PRO A 30 -0.44 -8.89 -13.64
CA PRO A 30 0.09 -9.31 -14.93
C PRO A 30 -0.01 -10.83 -15.09
N SER A 31 -0.21 -11.28 -16.33
CA SER A 31 -0.48 -12.69 -16.63
C SER A 31 0.59 -13.68 -16.13
N GLY A 32 1.86 -13.25 -16.05
CA GLY A 32 2.97 -14.09 -15.58
C GLY A 32 3.14 -14.20 -14.06
N MET A 33 2.31 -13.51 -13.26
CA MET A 33 2.51 -13.41 -11.81
C MET A 33 1.60 -14.35 -10.99
N ALA A 34 0.53 -14.89 -11.59
CA ALA A 34 -0.51 -15.63 -10.88
C ALA A 34 -0.03 -16.90 -10.14
N GLU A 35 1.11 -17.48 -10.52
CA GLU A 35 1.62 -18.73 -9.93
C GLU A 35 2.63 -18.52 -8.78
N ALA A 36 2.88 -17.28 -8.35
CA ALA A 36 4.01 -16.93 -7.48
C ALA A 36 3.65 -16.52 -6.04
N PHE A 37 2.43 -16.82 -5.57
CA PHE A 37 1.94 -16.40 -4.24
C PHE A 37 1.90 -17.54 -3.24
N LYS A 38 2.12 -17.21 -1.97
CA LYS A 38 1.93 -18.16 -0.86
C LYS A 38 0.55 -17.99 -0.27
N ASP A 39 0.00 -19.08 0.26
CA ASP A 39 -1.26 -19.09 1.02
C ASP A 39 -1.21 -18.24 2.32
N THR A 40 -0.05 -17.67 2.66
CA THR A 40 0.17 -16.78 3.81
C THR A 40 0.25 -15.30 3.43
N GLU A 41 0.11 -14.95 2.15
CA GLU A 41 0.24 -13.57 1.69
C GLU A 41 -1.10 -12.87 1.62
N ILE A 42 -1.24 -11.79 2.39
CA ILE A 42 -2.35 -10.84 2.23
C ILE A 42 -2.03 -9.93 1.05
N PHE A 43 -2.95 -9.80 0.10
CA PHE A 43 -2.96 -8.67 -0.82
C PHE A 43 -3.37 -7.41 -0.07
N PHE A 44 -2.41 -6.50 0.10
CA PHE A 44 -2.60 -5.27 0.86
C PHE A 44 -3.11 -4.15 -0.06
N CYS A 45 -2.41 -3.89 -1.16
CA CYS A 45 -2.87 -2.93 -2.15
C CYS A 45 -2.21 -3.08 -3.52
N GLN A 46 -2.84 -2.51 -4.53
CA GLN A 46 -2.25 -2.20 -5.83
C GLN A 46 -2.33 -0.69 -6.07
N ILE A 47 -1.29 -0.13 -6.68
CA ILE A 47 -1.20 1.30 -6.99
C ILE A 47 -0.84 1.42 -8.46
N ARG A 48 -1.73 2.01 -9.24
CA ARG A 48 -1.50 2.42 -10.62
C ARG A 48 -0.69 3.71 -10.61
N CYS A 49 0.59 3.62 -10.92
CA CYS A 49 1.49 4.74 -10.64
C CYS A 49 1.29 5.94 -11.59
N ARG A 50 0.74 5.71 -12.80
CA ARG A 50 0.41 6.80 -13.73
C ARG A 50 -0.58 7.80 -13.13
N ASP A 51 -1.52 7.37 -12.29
CA ASP A 51 -2.54 8.25 -11.71
C ASP A 51 -1.90 9.30 -10.77
N ILE A 52 -0.82 8.92 -10.10
CA ILE A 52 -0.02 9.81 -9.22
C ILE A 52 0.82 10.78 -10.08
N ALA A 53 1.46 10.26 -11.12
CA ALA A 53 2.33 11.04 -12.01
C ALA A 53 1.52 12.08 -12.81
N GLU A 54 0.40 11.69 -13.41
CA GLU A 54 -0.47 12.59 -14.19
C GLU A 54 -1.13 13.66 -13.32
N ALA A 55 -1.38 13.36 -12.03
CA ALA A 55 -1.84 14.34 -11.05
C ALA A 55 -0.73 15.31 -10.58
N GLY A 56 0.53 15.13 -11.01
CA GLY A 56 1.67 15.97 -10.64
C GLY A 56 2.05 15.85 -9.15
N LEU A 57 1.75 14.70 -8.53
CA LEU A 57 1.96 14.46 -7.10
C LEU A 57 3.36 13.94 -6.79
N ILE A 58 4.11 13.55 -7.81
CA ILE A 58 5.52 13.20 -7.73
C ILE A 58 6.32 13.92 -8.81
N ALA A 59 7.55 14.34 -8.47
CA ALA A 59 8.41 15.03 -9.42
C ALA A 59 8.92 14.07 -10.51
N GLU A 60 9.18 14.57 -11.73
CA GLU A 60 9.63 13.75 -12.87
C GLU A 60 10.94 12.99 -12.59
N ASN A 61 11.78 13.52 -11.70
CA ASN A 61 13.08 12.93 -11.33
C ASN A 61 13.07 12.18 -10.00
N ASP A 62 11.89 11.97 -9.41
CA ASP A 62 11.71 11.26 -8.16
C ASP A 62 11.18 9.86 -8.44
N GLU A 63 12.07 8.86 -8.39
CA GLU A 63 11.77 7.47 -8.78
C GLU A 63 11.30 6.60 -7.61
N ARG A 64 11.01 7.19 -6.44
CA ARG A 64 10.54 6.44 -5.26
C ARG A 64 9.16 5.82 -5.49
N ILE A 65 8.34 6.45 -6.33
CA ILE A 65 7.17 5.86 -6.96
C ILE A 65 7.42 5.92 -8.47
N PRO A 66 7.35 4.81 -9.22
CA PRO A 66 7.49 4.83 -10.68
C PRO A 66 6.46 5.75 -11.34
N HIS A 67 6.75 6.37 -12.49
CA HIS A 67 5.75 7.22 -13.19
C HIS A 67 4.75 6.44 -14.04
N SER A 68 4.91 5.12 -14.15
CA SER A 68 4.05 4.23 -14.94
C SER A 68 4.07 2.82 -14.36
N GLY A 69 3.13 1.98 -14.82
CA GLY A 69 3.00 0.62 -14.32
C GLY A 69 2.29 0.56 -12.97
N TYR A 70 2.58 -0.50 -12.23
CA TYR A 70 1.89 -0.85 -10.99
C TYR A 70 2.87 -1.20 -9.89
N LEU A 71 2.58 -0.72 -8.68
CA LEU A 71 3.13 -1.26 -7.46
C LEU A 71 2.10 -2.18 -6.81
N TYR A 72 2.50 -3.38 -6.45
CA TYR A 72 1.68 -4.31 -5.66
C TYR A 72 2.35 -4.53 -4.32
N VAL A 73 1.55 -4.50 -3.25
CA VAL A 73 2.02 -4.72 -1.89
C VAL A 73 1.33 -5.95 -1.33
N PHE A 74 2.14 -6.91 -0.90
CA PHE A 74 1.72 -8.10 -0.19
C PHE A 74 2.34 -8.14 1.20
N LEU A 75 1.63 -8.71 2.17
CA LEU A 75 2.13 -8.95 3.52
C LEU A 75 2.16 -10.45 3.80
N ASP A 76 3.35 -11.03 3.95
CA ASP A 76 3.51 -12.43 4.37
C ASP A 76 3.29 -12.54 5.88
N THR A 77 2.28 -13.31 6.26
CA THR A 77 1.80 -13.47 7.64
C THR A 77 2.42 -14.67 8.36
N ALA A 78 3.32 -15.41 7.71
CA ALA A 78 3.95 -16.60 8.31
C ALA A 78 4.75 -16.31 9.59
N GLU A 79 5.23 -15.08 9.75
CA GLU A 79 5.95 -14.61 10.93
C GLU A 79 5.44 -13.22 11.36
N TYR A 80 5.64 -12.86 12.63
CA TYR A 80 5.34 -11.52 13.15
C TYR A 80 6.63 -10.80 13.61
N PRO A 81 6.84 -9.51 13.27
CA PRO A 81 5.99 -8.67 12.41
C PRO A 81 5.90 -9.22 10.98
N TYR A 82 4.81 -8.89 10.28
CA TYR A 82 4.61 -9.35 8.89
C TYR A 82 5.77 -8.90 8.01
N ARG A 83 6.02 -9.63 6.92
CA ARG A 83 7.06 -9.24 5.95
C ARG A 83 6.38 -8.61 4.73
N ALA A 84 6.72 -7.37 4.46
CA ALA A 84 6.25 -6.70 3.24
C ALA A 84 7.00 -7.21 2.01
N ARG A 85 6.25 -7.45 0.94
CA ARG A 85 6.76 -7.71 -0.39
C ARG A 85 6.12 -6.71 -1.35
N VAL A 86 6.93 -5.81 -1.89
CA VAL A 86 6.47 -4.84 -2.89
C VAL A 86 7.04 -5.21 -4.25
N LEU A 87 6.18 -5.24 -5.25
CA LEU A 87 6.52 -5.61 -6.63
C LEU A 87 6.20 -4.44 -7.55
N HIS A 88 7.17 -4.05 -8.38
CA HIS A 88 6.95 -3.11 -9.47
C HIS A 88 6.77 -3.89 -10.79
N CYS A 89 5.67 -3.64 -11.49
CA CYS A 89 5.37 -4.23 -12.79
C CYS A 89 5.10 -3.12 -13.81
N ALA A 90 5.86 -3.09 -14.90
CA ALA A 90 5.60 -2.18 -16.02
C ALA A 90 4.44 -2.64 -16.91
N GLU A 91 4.09 -3.93 -16.88
CA GLU A 91 3.00 -4.51 -17.65
C GLU A 91 1.64 -4.14 -17.06
N GLU A 92 0.65 -3.94 -17.93
CA GLU A 92 -0.73 -3.74 -17.50
C GLU A 92 -1.30 -5.05 -16.92
N PRO A 93 -2.14 -4.97 -15.88
CA PRO A 93 -2.77 -6.13 -15.29
C PRO A 93 -3.77 -6.75 -16.24
N ALA A 94 -3.87 -8.08 -16.19
CA ALA A 94 -4.68 -8.86 -17.12
C ALA A 94 -5.58 -9.90 -16.43
N ILE A 95 -5.19 -10.36 -15.23
CA ILE A 95 -5.88 -11.43 -14.51
C ILE A 95 -6.33 -10.91 -13.15
N ALA A 96 -7.64 -10.93 -12.91
CA ALA A 96 -8.21 -10.74 -11.58
C ALA A 96 -8.10 -12.06 -10.80
N MET A 97 -7.63 -11.99 -9.55
CA MET A 97 -7.60 -13.14 -8.64
C MET A 97 -8.65 -12.94 -7.55
N ASP A 98 -9.85 -13.45 -7.82
CA ASP A 98 -10.98 -13.37 -6.89
C ASP A 98 -10.64 -14.08 -5.57
N ASP A 99 -11.22 -13.60 -4.47
CA ASP A 99 -11.13 -14.19 -3.13
C ASP A 99 -9.70 -14.37 -2.60
N PHE A 100 -8.71 -13.62 -3.12
CA PHE A 100 -7.29 -13.78 -2.78
C PHE A 100 -7.02 -13.76 -1.26
N ASN A 101 -7.63 -12.83 -0.53
CA ASN A 101 -7.47 -12.72 0.93
C ASN A 101 -8.38 -13.66 1.73
N ALA A 102 -9.40 -14.26 1.11
CA ALA A 102 -10.42 -15.05 1.81
C ALA A 102 -9.85 -16.34 2.43
N GLU A 103 -8.77 -16.86 1.84
CA GLU A 103 -8.09 -18.09 2.29
C GLU A 103 -6.97 -17.80 3.31
N VAL A 104 -6.67 -16.53 3.59
CA VAL A 104 -5.59 -16.13 4.51
C VAL A 104 -6.15 -15.90 5.91
N ALA A 105 -5.70 -16.71 6.87
CA ALA A 105 -6.20 -16.67 8.24
C ALA A 105 -6.03 -15.27 8.89
N GLY A 106 -7.12 -14.69 9.36
CA GLY A 106 -7.15 -13.35 9.97
C GLY A 106 -7.26 -12.19 8.97
N ALA A 107 -7.45 -12.47 7.68
CA ALA A 107 -7.64 -11.48 6.61
C ALA A 107 -8.92 -11.74 5.80
N GLU A 108 -9.78 -12.66 6.24
CA GLU A 108 -10.97 -13.12 5.52
C GLU A 108 -12.01 -12.01 5.30
N HIS A 109 -11.95 -10.96 6.12
CA HIS A 109 -12.79 -9.76 5.99
C HIS A 109 -12.27 -8.74 4.98
N LEU A 110 -11.04 -8.89 4.48
CA LEU A 110 -10.38 -7.94 3.55
C LEU A 110 -10.68 -8.27 2.09
N THR A 111 -11.96 -8.49 1.77
CA THR A 111 -12.45 -8.97 0.46
C THR A 111 -13.16 -7.91 -0.37
N ASP A 112 -13.50 -6.77 0.22
CA ASP A 112 -14.02 -5.62 -0.52
C ASP A 112 -12.90 -4.84 -1.21
N ASP A 113 -13.15 -4.35 -2.43
CA ASP A 113 -12.26 -3.42 -3.12
C ASP A 113 -12.45 -1.99 -2.56
N TRP A 114 -11.36 -1.35 -2.13
CA TRP A 114 -11.37 0.02 -1.63
C TRP A 114 -10.53 0.94 -2.52
N LEU A 115 -11.21 1.67 -3.40
CA LEU A 115 -10.60 2.52 -4.42
C LEU A 115 -9.89 3.72 -3.80
N MET A 116 -8.69 4.01 -4.29
CA MET A 116 -7.86 5.13 -3.84
C MET A 116 -8.07 6.39 -4.68
N GLU A 117 -8.08 7.54 -4.01
CA GLU A 117 -7.96 8.87 -4.61
C GLU A 117 -6.75 9.58 -4.00
N PHE A 118 -5.87 10.09 -4.86
CA PHE A 118 -4.61 10.71 -4.45
C PHE A 118 -4.71 12.23 -4.37
N SER A 119 -4.04 12.81 -3.37
CA SER A 119 -3.98 14.27 -3.18
C SER A 119 -2.65 14.71 -2.55
N PRO A 120 -2.25 15.99 -2.67
CA PRO A 120 -1.07 16.49 -1.96
C PRO A 120 -1.28 16.41 -0.44
N ALA A 121 -0.25 16.01 0.30
CA ALA A 121 -0.25 16.01 1.76
C ALA A 121 1.08 16.50 2.34
N GLU A 122 1.02 16.98 3.59
CA GLU A 122 2.20 17.30 4.39
C GLU A 122 2.97 16.03 4.78
N GLU A 123 4.29 16.13 4.95
CA GLU A 123 5.16 14.96 5.21
C GLU A 123 4.80 14.17 6.48
N THR A 124 4.10 14.78 7.44
CA THR A 124 3.69 14.17 8.72
C THR A 124 2.17 14.13 8.88
N ALA A 125 1.41 14.31 7.79
CA ALA A 125 -0.05 14.29 7.84
C ALA A 125 -0.57 12.96 8.41
N GLU A 126 -1.64 13.03 9.19
CA GLU A 126 -2.35 11.86 9.71
C GLU A 126 -3.09 11.09 8.59
N GLY A 127 -3.53 9.87 8.92
CA GLY A 127 -4.29 9.02 8.01
C GLY A 127 -3.42 8.24 7.03
N ILE A 128 -4.00 7.92 5.88
CA ILE A 128 -3.40 7.05 4.85
C ILE A 128 -2.61 7.90 3.85
N ARG A 129 -1.36 7.51 3.56
CA ARG A 129 -0.51 8.21 2.59
C ARG A 129 0.64 7.37 2.06
N LEU A 130 1.18 7.79 0.92
CA LEU A 130 2.50 7.42 0.45
C LEU A 130 3.51 8.50 0.83
N LEU A 131 4.76 8.09 1.05
CA LEU A 131 5.89 8.98 1.31
C LEU A 131 5.76 9.81 2.60
N GLY A 132 6.85 10.52 2.94
CA GLY A 132 6.95 11.36 4.12
C GLY A 132 7.66 10.66 5.29
N LEU A 133 7.29 11.06 6.51
CA LEU A 133 7.85 10.58 7.79
C LEU A 133 6.71 10.02 8.64
N PRO A 134 6.91 9.07 9.56
CA PRO A 134 5.82 8.57 10.40
C PRO A 134 5.18 9.69 11.21
N THR A 135 3.87 9.61 11.42
CA THR A 135 3.11 10.66 12.12
C THR A 135 3.53 10.82 13.58
N ASP A 136 3.79 9.72 14.30
CA ASP A 136 4.07 9.77 15.75
C ASP A 136 5.45 9.18 16.12
N TRP A 137 6.49 9.55 15.34
CA TRP A 137 7.84 9.05 15.58
C TRP A 137 8.52 9.73 16.79
N PRO A 138 9.23 8.99 17.66
CA PRO A 138 9.96 9.57 18.78
C PRO A 138 10.98 10.64 18.36
N TYR A 139 10.90 11.83 18.95
CA TYR A 139 11.82 12.95 18.68
C TYR A 139 13.31 12.64 18.96
N ALA A 140 13.62 11.55 19.66
CA ALA A 140 14.97 11.15 20.01
C ALA A 140 15.72 10.41 18.89
N GLU A 141 15.01 9.98 17.85
CA GLU A 141 15.56 9.20 16.74
C GLU A 141 15.29 9.91 15.40
N GLU A 142 16.19 9.72 14.44
CA GLU A 142 15.90 10.18 13.07
C GLU A 142 14.74 9.35 12.50
N PRO A 143 13.65 9.98 12.04
CA PRO A 143 12.50 9.24 11.57
C PRO A 143 12.84 8.48 10.28
N PRO A 144 12.41 7.21 10.15
CA PRO A 144 12.59 6.46 8.93
C PRO A 144 11.79 7.09 7.80
N ARG A 145 12.17 6.79 6.55
CA ARG A 145 11.39 7.21 5.39
C ARG A 145 10.23 6.24 5.19
N VAL A 146 9.02 6.78 5.08
CA VAL A 146 7.80 6.00 4.87
C VAL A 146 7.63 5.73 3.38
N PHE A 147 7.42 4.48 3.01
CA PHE A 147 6.84 4.12 1.70
C PHE A 147 5.32 4.32 1.74
N MET A 148 4.67 3.75 2.76
CA MET A 148 3.24 3.92 3.00
C MET A 148 2.93 3.95 4.50
N GLN A 149 2.09 4.89 4.90
CA GLN A 149 1.40 4.88 6.19
C GLN A 149 -0.06 4.49 5.91
N PHE A 150 -0.55 3.48 6.62
CA PHE A 150 -1.92 3.03 6.55
C PHE A 150 -2.56 3.16 7.92
N ASP A 151 -3.69 3.85 7.95
CA ASP A 151 -4.51 4.05 9.14
C ASP A 151 -5.76 3.16 9.03
N PRO A 152 -5.86 2.07 9.83
CA PRO A 152 -7.02 1.19 9.81
C PRO A 152 -8.31 1.87 10.32
N LEU A 153 -8.20 3.03 10.98
CA LEU A 153 -9.32 3.77 11.55
C LEU A 153 -9.77 4.93 10.65
N ALA A 154 -9.04 5.24 9.59
CA ALA A 154 -9.37 6.32 8.65
C ALA A 154 -10.64 6.02 7.82
N SER A 155 -11.08 4.76 7.74
CA SER A 155 -12.30 4.36 7.08
C SER A 155 -12.86 3.06 7.66
N GLU A 156 -13.99 2.58 7.13
CA GLU A 156 -14.60 1.29 7.51
C GLU A 156 -13.85 0.07 6.94
N MET A 157 -12.70 0.26 6.28
CA MET A 157 -11.85 -0.82 5.76
C MET A 157 -11.41 -1.79 6.86
N GLY A 158 -10.96 -1.23 7.98
CA GLY A 158 -10.24 -1.97 9.01
C GLY A 158 -8.93 -2.60 8.49
N PHE A 159 -8.27 -3.35 9.37
CA PHE A 159 -7.20 -4.28 9.00
C PHE A 159 -7.05 -5.35 10.07
N ARG A 160 -6.52 -5.00 11.23
CA ARG A 160 -6.44 -5.88 12.41
C ARG A 160 -6.88 -5.11 13.64
N ASP A 161 -7.77 -5.70 14.44
CA ASP A 161 -8.33 -5.08 15.65
C ASP A 161 -7.27 -4.75 16.72
N SER A 162 -6.09 -5.38 16.63
CA SER A 162 -4.98 -5.14 17.56
C SER A 162 -4.19 -3.86 17.27
N ILE A 163 -4.51 -3.13 16.19
CA ILE A 163 -3.79 -1.94 15.77
C ILE A 163 -4.62 -0.72 16.11
N ASP A 164 -4.15 0.07 17.06
CA ASP A 164 -4.74 1.32 17.55
C ASP A 164 -3.96 2.57 17.11
N GLY A 165 -3.02 2.39 16.18
CA GLY A 165 -2.25 3.45 15.51
C GLY A 165 -2.08 3.15 14.02
N TYR A 166 -0.87 3.28 13.50
CA TYR A 166 -0.58 3.14 12.07
C TYR A 166 0.11 1.82 11.72
N CYS A 167 -0.24 1.26 10.56
CA CYS A 167 0.64 0.34 9.85
C CYS A 167 1.64 1.15 9.03
N LEU A 168 2.93 0.88 9.20
CA LEU A 168 3.99 1.55 8.46
C LEU A 168 4.73 0.56 7.58
N LEU A 169 4.82 0.92 6.30
CA LEU A 169 5.74 0.34 5.35
C LEU A 169 6.89 1.32 5.18
N LEU A 170 8.09 0.92 5.61
CA LEU A 170 9.26 1.78 5.69
C LEU A 170 10.28 1.41 4.63
N PHE A 171 10.86 2.41 3.99
CA PHE A 171 12.03 2.19 3.17
C PHE A 171 13.20 1.69 4.01
N GLY A 172 14.02 0.84 3.41
CA GLY A 172 15.35 0.54 3.92
C GLY A 172 16.30 1.74 3.81
N ARG A 173 17.60 1.48 3.80
CA ARG A 173 18.62 2.55 3.71
C ARG A 173 18.55 3.38 2.42
N ASP A 174 18.05 2.77 1.36
CA ASP A 174 17.87 3.39 0.05
C ASP A 174 16.37 3.52 -0.19
N ASP A 175 15.87 4.77 -0.23
CA ASP A 175 14.45 5.06 -0.41
C ASP A 175 13.96 4.94 -1.85
N TYR A 176 14.84 4.55 -2.78
CA TYR A 176 14.47 4.21 -4.16
C TYR A 176 14.33 2.69 -4.38
N ASP A 177 14.78 1.85 -3.45
CA ASP A 177 14.64 0.39 -3.56
C ASP A 177 13.35 -0.10 -2.91
N VAL A 178 12.25 -0.04 -3.66
CA VAL A 178 10.93 -0.55 -3.22
C VAL A 178 10.93 -2.04 -2.90
N ARG A 179 11.98 -2.82 -3.23
CA ARG A 179 12.06 -4.23 -2.83
C ARG A 179 12.55 -4.41 -1.39
N ASN A 180 13.10 -3.37 -0.79
CA ASN A 180 13.61 -3.36 0.56
C ASN A 180 12.69 -2.52 1.47
N ILE A 181 11.45 -2.99 1.59
CA ILE A 181 10.42 -2.39 2.45
C ILE A 181 10.22 -3.26 3.67
N SER A 182 10.26 -2.68 4.86
CA SER A 182 9.91 -3.35 6.11
C SER A 182 8.51 -2.95 6.56
N TYR A 183 7.87 -3.80 7.35
CA TYR A 183 6.59 -3.53 7.98
C TYR A 183 6.76 -3.38 9.48
N THR A 184 6.07 -2.38 10.05
CA THR A 184 5.94 -2.22 11.50
C THR A 184 4.56 -1.65 11.84
N GLU A 185 4.14 -1.85 13.08
CA GLU A 185 2.90 -1.30 13.64
C GLU A 185 3.29 -0.25 14.68
N GLU A 186 2.75 0.96 14.58
CA GLU A 186 2.71 1.92 15.68
C GLU A 186 1.47 1.65 16.52
N ARG A 187 1.65 1.69 17.85
CA ARG A 187 0.59 1.54 18.83
C ARG A 187 0.47 2.84 19.61
N SER A 188 -0.76 3.31 19.82
CA SER A 188 -1.05 4.57 20.51
C SER A 188 -1.17 4.41 22.03
#